data_AF-A0A843FTC9-F1
#
_entry.id   AF-A0A843FTC9-F1
#
_cell.length_a   1.000
_cell.length_b   1.000
_cell.length_c   1.000
_cell.angle_alpha   90.00
_cell.angle_beta   90.00
_cell.angle_gamma   90.00
#
_symmetry.space_group_name_H-M   'P 1'
#
loop_
_entity.id
_entity.type
_entity.pdbx_description
1 polymer ?
#
loop_
_entity_poly.entity_id
_entity_poly.type
_entity_poly.pdbx_seq_one_letter_code
_entity_poly.pdbx_strand_id
1 'polypeptide(L)' 'NMIKIGQKGNNIGQHTGFGEKLLKRAEEISIDQDKEELLIISGIGARNYYRKFGYERKGPYMAKKLI' A
#
# COMPACT_ATOMS: atom_id res chain seq x y z
N ASN A 1 11.36 4.89 -16.60
CA ASN A 1 11.58 6.32 -16.33
C ASN A 1 11.91 6.48 -14.85
N MET A 2 13.16 6.80 -14.49
CA MET A 2 13.61 6.89 -13.09
C MET A 2 13.57 8.36 -12.64
N ILE A 3 12.83 8.68 -11.58
CA ILE A 3 12.67 10.06 -11.07
C ILE A 3 13.61 10.26 -9.88
N LYS A 4 14.36 11.37 -9.88
CA LYS A 4 15.20 11.80 -8.75
C LYS A 4 14.35 12.28 -7.57
N ILE A 5 14.73 11.88 -6.35
CA ILE A 5 14.07 12.28 -5.11
C ILE A 5 14.15 13.81 -4.94
N GLY A 6 12.99 14.47 -4.79
CA GLY A 6 12.89 15.89 -4.44
C GLY A 6 12.08 16.78 -5.41
N GLN A 7 11.70 16.29 -6.60
CA GLN A 7 10.85 17.08 -7.50
C GLN A 7 9.36 16.84 -7.21
N LYS A 8 8.63 17.90 -6.83
CA LYS A 8 7.16 17.92 -6.90
C LYS A 8 6.73 17.98 -8.38
N GLY A 9 6.82 16.83 -9.06
CA GLY A 9 6.24 16.65 -10.38
C GLY A 9 4.71 16.58 -10.25
N ASN A 10 4.04 17.68 -10.59
CA ASN A 10 2.63 17.92 -10.28
C ASN A 10 1.61 16.97 -10.95
N ASN A 11 1.98 15.91 -11.70
CA ASN A 11 0.94 15.11 -12.39
C ASN A 11 1.26 13.72 -12.95
N ILE A 12 2.34 13.01 -12.56
CA ILE A 12 2.74 11.79 -13.33
C ILE A 12 2.71 10.47 -12.52
N GLY A 13 2.60 10.51 -11.18
CA GLY A 13 2.72 9.29 -10.37
C GLY A 13 1.56 8.94 -9.42
N GLN A 14 0.73 9.91 -9.04
CA GLN A 14 -0.23 9.72 -7.93
C GLN A 14 -1.67 9.39 -8.37
N HIS A 15 -1.98 9.42 -9.68
CA HIS A 15 -3.32 9.12 -10.22
C HIS A 15 -3.36 8.00 -11.26
N THR A 16 -2.29 7.20 -11.37
CA THR A 16 -2.17 6.16 -12.40
C THR A 16 -2.62 4.76 -11.96
N GLY A 17 -3.17 4.62 -10.74
CA GLY A 17 -3.73 3.36 -10.23
C GLY A 17 -2.71 2.25 -9.97
N PHE A 18 -1.42 2.48 -10.21
CA PHE A 18 -0.38 1.47 -10.00
C PHE A 18 -0.24 1.08 -8.53
N GLY A 19 -0.37 2.02 -7.59
CA GLY A 19 -0.31 1.72 -6.15
C GLY A 19 -1.38 0.71 -5.72
N GLU A 20 -2.61 0.87 -6.23
CA GLU A 20 -3.71 -0.05 -5.97
C GLU A 20 -3.49 -1.42 -6.63
N LYS A 21 -3.03 -1.44 -7.88
CA LYS A 21 -2.70 -2.69 -8.58
C LYS A 21 -1.60 -3.48 -7.87
N LEU A 22 -0.54 -2.81 -7.43
CA LEU A 22 0.54 -3.43 -6.68
C LEU A 22 0.08 -3.93 -5.31
N LEU A 23 -0.74 -3.14 -4.61
CA LEU A 23 -1.30 -3.54 -3.33
C LEU A 23 -2.19 -4.79 -3.47
N LYS A 24 -3.09 -4.79 -4.46
CA LYS A 24 -3.93 -5.96 -4.77
C LYS A 24 -3.07 -7.18 -5.10
N ARG A 25 -2.04 -7.01 -5.93
CA ARG A 25 -1.15 -8.12 -6.29
C ARG A 25 -0.38 -8.67 -5.08
N ALA A 26 0.00 -7.81 -4.13
CA ALA A 26 0.63 -8.25 -2.89
C ALA A 26 -0.34 -9.04 -2.00
N GLU A 27 -1.61 -8.63 -1.92
CA GLU A 27 -2.65 -9.39 -1.22
C GLU A 27 -2.84 -10.79 -1.85
N GLU A 28 -2.99 -10.86 -3.18
CA GLU A 28 -3.11 -12.13 -3.93
C GLU A 28 -1.92 -13.08 -3.65
N ILE A 29 -0.69 -12.59 -3.82
CA ILE A 29 0.52 -13.39 -3.55
C ILE A 29 0.56 -13.89 -2.11
N SER A 30 0.07 -13.10 -1.15
CA SER A 30 0.11 -13.48 0.25
C SER A 30 -0.94 -14.55 0.57
N ILE A 31 -2.13 -14.47 -0.03
CA ILE A 31 -3.15 -15.52 0.04
C ILE A 31 -2.62 -16.82 -0.60
N ASP A 32 -2.00 -16.74 -1.78
CA ASP A 32 -1.38 -17.87 -2.49
C ASP A 32 -0.23 -18.53 -1.69
N GLN A 33 0.24 -17.89 -0.62
CA GLN A 33 1.31 -18.36 0.27
C GLN A 33 0.82 -18.63 1.69
N ASP A 34 -0.49 -18.87 1.84
CA ASP A 34 -1.17 -19.22 3.08
C ASP A 34 -0.91 -18.22 4.22
N LYS A 35 -0.87 -16.92 3.88
CA LYS A 35 -0.76 -15.84 4.88
C LYS A 35 -2.13 -15.33 5.27
N GLU A 36 -2.34 -15.22 6.58
CA GLU A 36 -3.61 -14.76 7.18
C GLU A 36 -3.71 -13.22 7.29
N GLU A 37 -2.58 -12.51 7.20
CA GLU A 37 -2.53 -11.06 7.41
C GLU A 37 -1.40 -10.41 6.58
N LEU A 38 -1.66 -9.21 6.07
CA LEU A 38 -0.66 -8.36 5.43
C LEU A 38 -0.36 -7.13 6.30
N LEU A 39 0.92 -6.87 6.56
CA LEU A 39 1.42 -5.75 7.35
C LEU A 39 2.23 -4.78 6.49
N ILE A 40 1.87 -3.50 6.53
CA ILE A 40 2.52 -2.42 5.78
C ILE A 40 3.21 -1.47 6.74
N ILE A 41 4.51 -1.29 6.57
CA ILE A 41 5.26 -0.20 7.21
C ILE A 41 4.80 1.11 6.57
N SER A 42 4.12 1.96 7.35
CA SER A 42 3.46 3.15 6.81
C SER A 42 3.82 4.40 7.59
N GLY A 43 4.32 5.42 6.88
CA GLY A 43 4.45 6.76 7.40
C GLY A 43 3.09 7.35 7.79
N ILE A 44 3.04 8.18 8.84
CA ILE A 44 1.79 8.69 9.42
C ILE A 44 0.86 9.33 8.37
N GLY A 45 1.42 10.14 7.46
CA GLY A 45 0.66 10.81 6.40
C GLY A 45 0.08 9.89 5.31
N ALA A 46 0.61 8.66 5.19
CA ALA A 46 0.15 7.69 4.19
C ALA A 46 -0.91 6.73 4.73
N ARG A 47 -1.17 6.69 6.05
CA ARG A 47 -2.11 5.73 6.66
C ARG A 47 -3.53 5.85 6.09
N ASN A 48 -3.98 7.08 5.79
CA ASN A 48 -5.29 7.30 5.18
C ASN A 48 -5.41 6.75 3.76
N TYR A 49 -4.30 6.56 3.03
CA TYR A 49 -4.32 5.87 1.75
C TYR A 49 -4.69 4.39 1.94
N TYR A 50 -4.01 3.69 2.85
CA TYR A 50 -4.25 2.26 3.11
C TYR A 50 -5.62 1.99 3.74
N ARG A 51 -6.15 2.91 4.56
CA ARG A 51 -7.51 2.80 5.10
C ARG A 51 -8.58 2.66 4.02
N LYS A 52 -8.40 3.27 2.85
CA LYS A 52 -9.32 3.12 1.71
C LYS A 52 -9.45 1.68 1.21
N PHE A 53 -8.46 0.83 1.49
CA PHE A 53 -8.39 -0.57 1.07
C PHE A 53 -8.67 -1.56 2.20
N GLY A 54 -9.20 -1.08 3.34
CA GLY A 54 -9.57 -1.92 4.49
C GLY A 54 -8.44 -2.22 5.46
N TYR A 55 -7.31 -1.52 5.37
CA TYR A 55 -6.23 -1.65 6.36
C TYR A 55 -6.52 -0.82 7.62
N GLU A 56 -6.21 -1.39 8.77
CA GLU A 56 -6.34 -0.77 10.09
C GLU A 56 -4.99 -0.61 10.78
N ARG A 57 -4.88 0.30 11.74
CA ARG A 57 -3.61 0.51 12.45
C ARG A 57 -3.35 -0.63 13.44
N LYS A 58 -2.22 -1.31 13.29
CA LYS A 58 -1.73 -2.33 14.24
C LYS A 58 -0.30 -1.97 14.67
N GLY A 59 -0.18 -1.34 15.84
CA GLY A 59 1.11 -0.82 16.31
C GLY A 59 1.71 0.20 15.33
N PRO A 60 2.95 0.00 14.82
CA PRO A 60 3.57 0.88 13.84
C PRO A 60 3.13 0.60 12.39
N TYR A 61 2.36 -0.48 12.16
CA TYR A 61 1.96 -0.94 10.83
C TYR A 61 0.51 -0.57 10.49
N MET A 62 0.17 -0.70 9.22
CA MET A 62 -1.19 -0.86 8.73
C MET A 62 -1.40 -2.35 8.40
N ALA A 63 -2.45 -2.96 8.95
CA ALA A 63 -2.71 -4.39 8.87
C ALA A 63 -4.06 -4.67 8.19
N LYS A 64 -4.14 -5.75 7.42
CA LYS A 64 -5.39 -6.27 6.87
C LYS A 64 -5.37 -7.79 6.94
N LYS A 65 -6.44 -8.39 7.45
CA LYS A 65 -6.62 -9.84 7.38
C LYS A 65 -6.96 -10.23 5.94
N LEU A 66 -6.31 -11.29 5.47
CA LEU A 66 -6.54 -11.88 4.16
C LEU A 66 -7.41 -13.11 4.40
N ILE A 67 -8.71 -12.99 4.14
CA ILE A 67 -9.70 -14.08 4.29
C ILE A 67 -10.07 -14.56 2.90
#